data_AF-A0A7S1Y2M5-F1
#
_entry.id   AF-A0A7S1Y2M5-F1
#
_cell.length_a   1.000
_cell.length_b   1.000
_cell.length_c   1.000
_cell.angle_alpha   90.00
_cell.angle_beta   90.00
_cell.angle_gamma   90.00
#
_symmetry.space_group_name_H-M   'P 1'
#
loop_
_entity.id
_entity.type
_entity.pdbx_description
1 polymer ?
#
loop_
_entity_poly.entity_id
_entity_poly.type
_entity_poly.pdbx_seq_one_letter_code
_entity_poly.pdbx_strand_id
1 'polypeptide(L)'
;LTKEAVLDATLCFVKDGNNAWESGDVGGFECYIAADDEDDEAAAAADEYDEEDDTELLSVAASNNTLSLVYRDPGTMRFVKYVGCRAPSSRWDISMEYQLPPDDEDDGNDNDDDDNNEQG
;
A
#
# COMPACT_ATOMS: atom_id res chain seq x y z
N LEU A 1 1.17 13.60 2.29
CA LEU A 1 0.37 12.35 2.26
C LEU A 1 -0.97 12.64 1.58
N THR A 2 -1.63 11.64 1.00
CA THR A 2 -2.91 11.81 0.29
C THR A 2 -4.04 12.11 1.28
N LYS A 3 -5.00 12.94 0.84
CA LYS A 3 -6.17 13.33 1.66
C LYS A 3 -7.39 12.43 1.45
N GLU A 4 -7.42 11.74 0.32
CA GLU A 4 -8.48 10.82 -0.12
C GLU A 4 -7.81 9.52 -0.57
N ALA A 5 -8.59 8.44 -0.59
CA ALA A 5 -8.09 7.15 -1.07
C ALA A 5 -7.80 7.23 -2.58
N VAL A 6 -6.73 6.57 -3.01
CA VAL A 6 -6.30 6.56 -4.41
C VAL A 6 -5.91 5.15 -4.85
N LEU A 7 -6.19 4.83 -6.10
CA LEU A 7 -5.72 3.59 -6.71
C LEU A 7 -4.38 3.85 -7.40
N ASP A 8 -3.33 3.26 -6.86
CA ASP A 8 -2.01 3.26 -7.47
C ASP A 8 -1.88 2.09 -8.45
N ALA A 9 -1.34 2.37 -9.63
CA ALA A 9 -0.99 1.37 -10.63
C ALA A 9 0.48 1.52 -11.04
N THR A 10 1.29 0.51 -10.72
CA THR A 10 2.73 0.48 -11.02
C THR A 10 3.05 -0.71 -11.90
N LEU A 11 3.43 -0.45 -13.16
CA LEU A 11 3.95 -1.48 -14.06
C LEU A 11 5.49 -1.46 -14.03
N CYS A 12 6.11 -2.48 -13.45
CA CYS A 12 7.55 -2.56 -13.22
C CYS A 12 8.27 -3.41 -14.28
N PHE A 13 9.46 -2.93 -14.68
CA PHE A 13 10.43 -3.61 -15.51
C PHE A 13 11.83 -3.52 -14.89
N VAL A 14 12.35 -4.68 -14.49
CA VAL A 14 13.76 -4.87 -14.13
C VAL A 14 14.38 -5.93 -15.04
N LYS A 15 15.70 -6.11 -15.00
CA LYS A 15 16.33 -7.22 -15.69
C LYS A 15 15.80 -8.56 -15.15
N ASP A 16 15.18 -9.33 -16.02
CA ASP A 16 14.64 -10.66 -15.73
C ASP A 16 15.75 -11.72 -15.51
N GLY A 17 15.43 -12.79 -14.79
CA GLY A 17 16.30 -13.93 -14.54
C GLY A 17 17.33 -13.76 -13.42
N ASN A 18 17.07 -12.84 -12.47
CA ASN A 18 17.94 -12.66 -11.29
C ASN A 18 17.12 -12.47 -10.01
N ASN A 19 17.32 -13.37 -9.03
CA ASN A 19 16.61 -13.38 -7.75
C ASN A 19 17.09 -12.29 -6.77
N ALA A 20 18.10 -11.49 -7.14
CA ALA A 20 18.59 -10.41 -6.27
C ALA A 20 17.48 -9.44 -5.84
N TRP A 21 16.49 -9.18 -6.71
CA TRP A 21 15.38 -8.30 -6.39
C TRP A 21 14.41 -8.90 -5.35
N GLU A 22 14.23 -10.23 -5.35
CA GLU A 22 13.33 -10.94 -4.43
C GLU A 22 13.85 -10.89 -2.99
N SER A 23 15.17 -10.81 -2.81
CA SER A 23 15.79 -10.72 -1.48
C SER A 23 15.56 -9.38 -0.76
N GLY A 24 15.23 -8.31 -1.50
CA GLY A 24 15.18 -6.95 -0.96
C GLY A 24 16.55 -6.29 -0.68
N ASP A 25 17.64 -7.05 -0.63
CA ASP A 25 19.00 -6.57 -0.28
C ASP A 25 19.54 -5.49 -1.23
N VAL A 26 19.10 -5.49 -2.49
CA VAL A 26 19.51 -4.50 -3.50
C VAL A 26 18.57 -3.29 -3.56
N GLY A 27 17.54 -3.25 -2.71
CA GLY A 27 16.50 -2.23 -2.69
C GLY A 27 15.65 -2.26 -3.97
N GLY A 28 15.07 -1.11 -4.32
CA GLY A 28 14.20 -0.97 -5.48
C GLY A 28 12.80 -1.56 -5.33
N PHE A 29 12.47 -2.16 -4.18
CA PHE A 29 11.09 -2.55 -3.87
C PHE A 29 10.23 -1.31 -3.62
N GLU A 30 8.96 -1.43 -3.97
CA GLU A 30 7.93 -0.44 -3.65
C GLU A 30 7.36 -0.76 -2.26
N CYS A 31 7.22 0.25 -1.42
CA CYS A 31 6.70 0.12 -0.06
C CYS A 31 5.53 1.06 0.17
N TYR A 32 4.59 0.56 0.96
CA TYR A 32 3.45 1.29 1.52
C TYR A 32 3.48 1.11 3.03
N ILE A 33 3.44 2.23 3.74
CA ILE A 33 3.43 2.28 5.21
C ILE A 33 2.16 3.02 5.61
N ALA A 34 1.29 2.36 6.37
CA ALA A 34 0.10 2.99 6.92
C ALA A 34 0.50 4.17 7.82
N ALA A 35 -0.31 5.23 7.85
CA ALA A 35 -0.15 6.22 8.89
C ALA A 35 -0.70 5.61 10.18
N ASP A 36 0.10 5.57 11.24
CA ASP A 36 -0.38 5.13 12.55
C ASP A 36 -1.20 6.25 13.20
N ASP A 37 -2.27 5.90 13.91
CA ASP A 37 -3.26 6.85 14.45
C ASP A 37 -2.80 7.57 15.74
N GLU A 38 -1.53 7.48 16.12
CA GLU A 38 -1.00 8.10 17.34
C GLU A 38 -0.01 9.24 17.04
N ASP A 39 -0.53 10.47 16.94
CA ASP A 39 0.03 11.80 17.29
C ASP A 39 1.54 12.15 17.08
N ASP A 40 2.37 11.34 16.43
CA ASP A 40 3.81 11.56 16.23
C ASP A 40 4.22 11.31 14.75
N GLU A 41 3.84 12.26 13.88
CA GLU A 41 4.09 12.31 12.42
C GLU A 41 5.56 12.17 11.94
N ALA A 42 6.55 12.00 12.85
CA ALA A 42 7.97 12.03 12.51
C ALA A 42 8.78 10.81 13.01
N ALA A 43 8.22 9.93 13.84
CA ALA A 43 8.96 8.82 14.46
C ALA A 43 8.91 7.51 13.65
N ALA A 44 7.81 7.24 12.94
CA ALA A 44 7.57 5.95 12.28
C ALA A 44 8.72 5.52 11.34
N ALA A 45 9.14 6.38 10.40
CA ALA A 45 10.14 5.98 9.40
C ALA A 45 11.56 5.68 9.95
N ALA A 46 11.87 6.02 11.22
CA ALA A 46 13.20 5.87 11.80
C ALA A 46 13.30 4.75 12.85
N ASP A 47 12.25 4.50 13.63
CA ASP A 47 12.24 3.47 14.69
C ASP A 47 11.73 2.09 14.19
N GLU A 48 11.14 2.03 13.00
CA GLU A 48 10.44 0.86 12.42
C GLU A 48 11.38 -0.18 11.74
N TYR A 49 12.69 -0.07 11.98
CA TYR A 49 13.64 -1.17 11.75
C TYR A 49 13.80 -2.08 12.98
N ASP A 50 13.09 -1.79 14.07
CA ASP A 50 12.96 -2.68 15.22
C ASP A 50 11.94 -3.78 14.91
N GLU A 51 12.31 -5.04 15.13
CA GLU A 51 11.48 -6.22 14.80
C GLU A 51 10.23 -6.35 15.70
N GLU A 52 10.02 -5.41 16.62
CA GLU A 52 8.95 -5.43 17.63
C GLU A 52 7.75 -4.54 17.30
N ASP A 53 7.81 -3.69 16.25
CA ASP A 53 6.69 -2.83 15.86
C ASP A 53 5.91 -3.43 14.68
N ASP A 54 4.64 -3.73 14.92
CA ASP A 54 3.74 -4.54 14.06
C ASP A 54 3.01 -3.65 13.04
N THR A 55 3.68 -2.61 12.55
CA THR A 55 3.10 -1.73 11.52
C THR A 55 2.83 -2.51 10.24
N GLU A 56 1.64 -2.34 9.68
CA GLU A 56 1.22 -3.10 8.50
C GLU A 56 1.94 -2.57 7.25
N LEU A 57 3.04 -3.25 6.90
CA LEU A 57 3.90 -2.92 5.77
C LEU A 57 3.55 -3.77 4.54
N LEU A 58 3.14 -3.13 3.45
CA LEU A 58 3.12 -3.77 2.13
C LEU A 58 4.41 -3.45 1.38
N SER A 59 5.24 -4.47 1.14
CA SER A 59 6.42 -4.37 0.29
C SER A 59 6.28 -5.23 -0.97
N VAL A 60 6.49 -4.63 -2.13
CA VAL A 60 6.47 -5.30 -3.43
C VAL A 60 7.86 -5.28 -4.04
N ALA A 61 8.50 -6.45 -4.11
CA ALA A 61 9.79 -6.63 -4.75
C ALA A 61 9.77 -6.17 -6.22
N ALA A 62 10.88 -5.61 -6.70
CA ALA A 62 10.98 -5.22 -8.11
C ALA A 62 10.98 -6.47 -9.00
N SER A 63 10.03 -6.57 -9.92
CA SER A 63 9.86 -7.73 -10.79
C SER A 63 9.58 -7.31 -12.22
N ASN A 64 10.05 -8.09 -13.20
CA ASN A 64 9.87 -7.78 -14.61
C ASN A 64 8.42 -8.01 -15.03
N ASN A 65 7.87 -7.11 -15.85
CA ASN A 65 6.53 -7.24 -16.43
C ASN A 65 5.45 -7.52 -15.37
N THR A 66 5.58 -6.86 -14.22
CA THR A 66 4.69 -7.04 -13.07
C THR A 66 3.88 -5.77 -12.87
N LEU A 67 2.55 -5.89 -12.93
CA LEU A 67 1.62 -4.81 -12.63
C LEU A 67 1.13 -4.96 -11.19
N SER A 68 1.39 -3.95 -10.37
CA SER A 68 0.89 -3.82 -9.01
C SER A 68 -0.25 -2.82 -8.98
N LEU A 69 -1.39 -3.23 -8.40
CA LEU A 69 -2.53 -2.38 -8.14
C LEU A 69 -2.73 -2.31 -6.63
N VAL A 70 -2.68 -1.11 -6.06
CA VAL A 70 -2.80 -0.89 -4.62
C VAL A 70 -3.86 0.16 -4.36
N TYR A 71 -4.90 -0.20 -3.62
CA TYR A 71 -5.87 0.76 -3.10
C TYR A 71 -5.27 1.36 -1.84
N ARG A 72 -4.83 2.61 -1.92
CA ARG A 72 -4.05 3.28 -0.89
C ARG A 72 -4.94 4.26 -0.12
N ASP A 73 -5.04 4.02 1.18
CA ASP A 73 -5.77 4.88 2.10
C ASP A 73 -5.14 6.29 2.22
N PRO A 74 -5.92 7.30 2.63
CA PRO A 74 -5.39 8.59 3.03
C PRO A 74 -4.31 8.43 4.10
N GLY A 75 -3.30 9.29 4.10
CA GLY A 75 -2.22 9.19 5.09
C GLY A 75 -1.14 8.13 4.78
N THR A 76 -1.44 7.07 4.05
CA THR A 76 -0.45 6.03 3.73
C THR A 76 0.72 6.57 2.90
N MET A 77 1.94 6.34 3.38
CA MET A 77 3.18 6.74 2.73
C MET A 77 3.60 5.71 1.69
N ARG A 78 3.96 6.16 0.49
CA ARG A 78 4.50 5.32 -0.58
C ARG A 78 5.91 5.76 -0.96
N PHE A 79 6.83 4.81 -1.10
CA PHE A 79 8.16 5.09 -1.64
C PHE A 79 8.78 3.88 -2.36
N VAL A 80 9.80 4.13 -3.17
CA VAL A 80 10.68 3.09 -3.73
C VAL A 80 12.00 3.11 -2.99
N LYS A 81 12.42 1.99 -2.40
CA LYS A 81 13.69 1.91 -1.67
C LYS A 81 14.86 2.21 -2.62
N TYR A 82 15.88 2.89 -2.11
CA TYR A 82 17.11 3.17 -2.85
C TYR A 82 17.67 1.94 -3.57
N VAL A 83 17.94 2.06 -4.87
CA VAL A 83 18.51 0.99 -5.69
C VAL A 83 20.03 0.92 -5.47
N GLY A 84 20.48 -0.19 -4.90
CA GLY A 84 21.89 -0.41 -4.57
C GLY A 84 22.79 -0.58 -5.80
N CYS A 85 24.09 -0.32 -5.64
CA CYS A 85 25.07 -0.50 -6.73
C CYS A 85 25.24 -1.95 -7.19
N ARG A 86 24.81 -2.92 -6.37
CA ARG A 86 24.80 -4.36 -6.66
C ARG A 86 23.54 -4.81 -7.39
N ALA A 87 22.58 -3.91 -7.62
CA ALA A 87 21.36 -4.23 -8.35
C ALA A 87 21.71 -4.70 -9.79
N PRO A 88 21.02 -5.74 -10.31
CA PRO A 88 21.31 -6.30 -11.64
C PRO A 88 21.10 -5.33 -12.81
N SER A 89 20.26 -4.31 -12.59
CA SER A 89 19.95 -3.24 -13.53
C SER A 89 19.34 -2.05 -12.79
N SER A 90 19.06 -0.96 -13.50
CA SER A 90 18.10 0.04 -13.03
C SER A 90 16.69 -0.56 -12.94
N ARG A 91 15.87 0.01 -12.05
CA ARG A 91 14.41 -0.17 -12.04
C ARG A 91 13.79 0.83 -13.00
N TRP A 92 12.93 0.34 -13.88
CA TRP A 92 12.08 1.16 -14.74
C TRP A 92 10.64 0.84 -14.40
N ASP A 93 9.80 1.85 -14.20
CA ASP A 93 8.38 1.65 -14.02
C ASP A 93 7.56 2.72 -14.74
N ILE A 94 6.30 2.37 -14.96
CA ILE A 94 5.24 3.32 -15.29
C ILE A 94 4.35 3.39 -14.05
N SER A 95 4.33 4.53 -13.38
CA SER A 95 3.50 4.79 -12.21
C SER A 95 2.33 5.70 -12.59
N MET A 96 1.13 5.30 -12.17
CA MET A 96 -0.09 6.07 -12.35
C MET A 96 -0.86 6.09 -11.03
N GLU A 97 -1.53 7.20 -10.74
CA GLU A 97 -2.40 7.36 -9.58
C GLU A 97 -3.79 7.74 -10.10
N TYR A 98 -4.83 7.07 -9.59
CA TYR A 98 -6.22 7.30 -9.98
C TYR A 98 -7.06 7.68 -8.76
N GLN A 99 -7.68 8.85 -8.81
CA GLN A 99 -8.73 9.23 -7.87
C GLN A 99 -10.01 8.49 -8.26
N LEU A 100 -10.63 7.81 -7.29
CA LEU A 100 -11.87 7.08 -7.51
C LEU A 100 -13.05 7.93 -7.04
N PRO A 101 -14.18 7.92 -7.77
CA PRO A 101 -15.40 8.53 -7.27
C PRO A 101 -15.86 7.78 -5.99
N PRO A 102 -16.64 8.45 -5.12
CA PRO A 102 -17.28 7.77 -4.00
C PRO A 102 -18.13 6.60 -4.51
N ASP A 103 -18.17 5.52 -3.73
CA ASP A 103 -18.98 4.35 -4.06
C ASP A 103 -20.46 4.71 -3.84
N ASP A 104 -21.26 4.71 -4.91
CA ASP A 104 -22.69 5.07 -4.86
C ASP A 104 -23.57 3.88 -4.41
N GLU A 105 -23.00 2.77 -3.91
CA GLU A 105 -23.73 1.59 -3.44
C GLU A 105 -23.95 1.61 -1.91
N ASP A 106 -24.81 2.51 -1.44
CA ASP A 106 -25.54 2.38 -0.17
C ASP A 106 -27.05 2.54 -0.44
N ASP A 107 -27.64 1.51 -1.06
CA ASP A 107 -29.09 1.40 -1.23
C ASP A 107 -29.54 -0.04 -0.90
N GLY A 108 -29.75 -0.31 0.39
CA GLY A 108 -30.79 -1.25 0.83
C GLY A 108 -30.38 -2.33 1.83
N ASN A 109 -30.79 -2.16 3.10
CA ASN A 109 -31.89 -2.95 3.70
C ASN A 109 -32.07 -2.62 5.20
N ASP A 110 -32.61 -1.44 5.51
CA ASP A 110 -33.36 -1.23 6.76
C ASP A 110 -34.73 -1.89 6.59
N ASN A 111 -34.83 -3.17 6.96
CA ASN A 111 -36.13 -3.75 7.31
C ASN A 111 -36.36 -3.51 8.81
N ASP A 112 -37.01 -2.39 9.10
CA ASP A 112 -37.82 -2.21 10.29
C ASP A 112 -38.95 -3.25 10.28
N ASP A 113 -38.81 -4.34 11.05
CA ASP A 113 -39.97 -5.13 11.50
C ASP A 113 -40.16 -4.88 13.00
N ASP A 114 -40.89 -3.81 13.26
CA ASP A 114 -41.52 -3.46 14.53
C ASP A 114 -42.80 -4.30 14.65
N ASP A 115 -42.76 -5.43 15.39
CA ASP A 115 -43.97 -6.17 15.76
C ASP A 115 -44.00 -6.52 17.25
N ASN A 116 -44.45 -5.51 17.98
CA ASN A 116 -45.11 -5.48 19.27
C ASN A 116 -45.90 -6.76 19.65
N ASN A 117 -45.53 -7.44 20.75
CA ASN A 117 -46.51 -8.06 21.64
C ASN A 117 -45.97 -8.31 23.07
N GLU A 118 -46.16 -7.33 23.95
CA GLU A 118 -46.36 -7.61 25.38
C GLU A 118 -47.65 -8.43 25.54
N GLN A 119 -47.57 -9.59 26.20
CA GLN A 119 -48.69 -10.14 26.95
C GLN A 119 -48.17 -10.95 28.13
N GLY A 120 -48.66 -10.58 29.32
CA GLY A 120 -48.41 -11.25 30.59
C GLY A 120 -49.31 -12.44 30.86
#